data_AF-A0A7C7YFK4-F1
#
_entry.id   AF-A0A7C7YFK4-F1
#
_cell.length_a   1.000
_cell.length_b   1.000
_cell.length_c   1.000
_cell.angle_alpha   90.00
_cell.angle_beta   90.00
_cell.angle_gamma   90.00
#
_symmetry.space_group_name_H-M   'P 1'
#
loop_
_entity.id
_entity.type
_entity.pdbx_description
1 polymer ?
#
loop_
_entity_poly.entity_id
_entity_poly.type
_entity_poly.pdbx_seq_one_letter_code
_entity_poly.pdbx_strand_id
1 'polypeptide(L)'
;MGSLFYTTLGNVQGPVTNSGPFTNIQSSIYWTSTYYQGNPLNTALYGFHWGSGIQNQFGGPGFGSQFAWAVLDGDIALIPEPSTALLLGLGLTGLAAQGRRRS
;
A
#
# COMPACT_ATOMS: atom_id res chain seq x y z
N MET A 1 2.27 -10.21 -4.43
CA MET A 1 1.89 -9.75 -3.08
C MET A 1 2.81 -10.25 -1.97
N GLY A 2 3.40 -11.46 -2.06
CA GLY A 2 4.33 -11.96 -1.04
C GLY A 2 5.53 -11.05 -0.75
N SER A 3 6.24 -10.55 -1.78
CA SER A 3 7.38 -9.62 -1.57
C SER A 3 6.97 -8.33 -0.84
N LEU A 4 5.80 -7.78 -1.16
CA LEU A 4 5.28 -6.62 -0.46
C LEU A 4 5.01 -6.92 1.02
N PHE A 5 4.38 -8.06 1.32
CA PHE A 5 4.06 -8.47 2.68
C PHE A 5 5.32 -8.69 3.53
N TYR A 6 6.26 -9.51 3.04
CA TYR A 6 7.44 -9.93 3.80
C TYR A 6 8.60 -8.95 3.74
N THR A 7 8.93 -8.43 2.55
CA THR A 7 10.14 -7.63 2.34
C THR A 7 9.88 -6.15 2.51
N THR A 8 8.85 -5.62 1.85
CA THR A 8 8.57 -4.16 1.87
C THR A 8 7.94 -3.72 3.19
N LEU A 9 6.96 -4.47 3.68
CA LEU A 9 6.24 -4.15 4.91
C LEU A 9 6.83 -4.82 6.15
N GLY A 10 7.73 -5.80 5.98
CA GLY A 10 8.38 -6.48 7.09
C GLY A 10 7.45 -7.34 7.94
N ASN A 11 6.30 -7.75 7.41
CA ASN A 11 5.42 -8.66 8.14
C ASN A 11 6.04 -10.06 8.18
N VAL A 12 5.71 -10.80 9.22
CA VAL A 12 6.01 -12.23 9.34
C VAL A 12 4.74 -13.04 9.13
N GLN A 13 4.88 -14.35 8.91
CA GLN A 13 3.72 -15.24 8.79
C GLN A 13 2.83 -15.11 10.04
N GLY A 14 1.58 -14.71 9.83
CA GLY A 14 0.64 -14.37 10.90
C GLY A 14 -0.19 -13.13 10.57
N PRO A 15 -0.86 -12.55 11.58
CA PRO A 15 -1.66 -11.33 11.40
C PRO A 15 -0.84 -10.18 10.83
N VAL A 16 -1.48 -9.33 10.01
CA VAL A 16 -0.85 -8.09 9.52
C VAL A 16 -0.52 -7.19 10.69
N THR A 17 0.76 -6.84 10.85
CA THR A 17 1.22 -5.87 11.86
C THR A 17 1.64 -4.55 11.24
N ASN A 18 1.95 -4.54 9.93
CA ASN A 18 2.36 -3.36 9.19
C ASN A 18 1.67 -3.32 7.81
N SER A 19 0.86 -2.29 7.60
CA SER A 19 0.21 -2.01 6.32
C SER A 19 0.90 -0.90 5.54
N GLY A 20 1.94 -0.27 6.10
CA GLY A 20 2.67 0.83 5.48
C GLY A 20 1.72 1.97 5.06
N PRO A 21 1.90 2.56 3.86
CA PRO A 21 1.04 3.64 3.37
C PRO A 21 -0.34 3.15 2.88
N PHE A 22 -0.59 1.84 2.86
CA PHE A 22 -1.79 1.28 2.29
C PHE A 22 -2.94 1.28 3.31
N THR A 23 -4.06 1.87 2.92
CA THR A 23 -5.28 1.87 3.72
C THR A 23 -6.19 0.70 3.35
N ASN A 24 -7.09 0.32 4.26
CA ASN A 24 -8.13 -0.69 4.01
C ASN A 24 -7.58 -2.09 3.62
N ILE A 25 -6.39 -2.44 4.12
CA ILE A 25 -5.90 -3.82 4.05
C ILE A 25 -6.68 -4.67 5.06
N GLN A 26 -7.36 -5.70 4.57
CA GLN A 26 -8.16 -6.63 5.35
C GLN A 26 -7.37 -7.91 5.58
N SER A 27 -7.53 -8.53 6.75
CA SER A 27 -6.96 -9.86 7.04
C SER A 27 -7.76 -10.95 6.32
N SER A 28 -7.70 -10.98 4.99
CA SER A 28 -8.48 -11.88 4.13
C SER A 28 -7.72 -12.27 2.86
N ILE A 29 -8.37 -13.04 2.00
CA ILE A 29 -7.85 -13.47 0.70
C ILE A 29 -8.00 -12.34 -0.31
N TYR A 30 -6.89 -12.04 -0.97
CA TYR A 30 -6.84 -11.18 -2.14
C TYR A 30 -6.57 -12.02 -3.38
N TRP A 31 -7.52 -12.02 -4.32
CA TRP A 31 -7.40 -12.80 -5.54
C TRP A 31 -6.58 -12.07 -6.60
N THR A 32 -5.95 -12.85 -7.49
CA THR A 32 -5.31 -12.35 -8.72
C THR A 32 -6.19 -12.68 -9.92
N SER A 33 -5.97 -12.02 -11.05
CA SER A 33 -6.66 -12.35 -12.30
C SER A 33 -6.19 -13.67 -12.94
N THR A 34 -5.29 -14.41 -12.29
CA THR A 34 -4.70 -15.64 -12.82
C THR A 34 -5.42 -16.88 -12.28
N TYR A 35 -6.02 -17.65 -13.18
CA TYR A 35 -6.64 -18.94 -12.87
C TYR A 35 -5.61 -20.01 -12.52
N TYR A 36 -5.96 -20.84 -11.54
CA TYR A 36 -5.20 -22.02 -11.19
C TYR A 36 -5.42 -23.11 -12.25
N GLN A 37 -4.36 -23.40 -13.01
CA GLN A 37 -4.41 -24.32 -14.15
C GLN A 37 -4.75 -25.77 -13.77
N GLY A 38 -4.53 -26.16 -12.51
CA GLY A 38 -4.89 -27.49 -12.01
C GLY A 38 -6.38 -27.65 -11.68
N ASN A 39 -7.20 -26.62 -11.87
CA ASN A 39 -8.66 -26.70 -11.71
C ASN A 39 -9.35 -26.64 -13.09
N PRO A 40 -9.87 -27.77 -13.62
CA PRO A 40 -10.44 -27.83 -14.97
C PRO A 40 -11.72 -27.01 -15.13
N LEU A 41 -12.33 -26.55 -14.04
CA LEU A 41 -13.55 -25.77 -14.04
C LEU A 41 -13.30 -24.25 -14.00
N ASN A 42 -12.04 -23.81 -13.96
CA ASN A 42 -11.67 -22.40 -13.78
C ASN A 42 -12.38 -21.74 -12.58
N THR A 43 -12.62 -22.52 -11.53
CA THR A 43 -13.30 -22.07 -10.29
C THR A 43 -12.31 -21.66 -9.21
N ALA A 44 -11.01 -21.82 -9.44
CA ALA A 44 -9.96 -21.43 -8.51
C ALA A 44 -8.99 -20.42 -9.15
N LEU A 45 -8.63 -19.40 -8.38
CA LEU A 45 -7.65 -18.39 -8.74
C LEU A 45 -6.45 -18.51 -7.81
N TYR A 46 -5.27 -18.06 -8.27
CA TYR A 46 -4.19 -17.78 -7.35
C TYR A 46 -4.55 -16.57 -6.50
N GLY A 47 -4.31 -16.67 -5.18
CA GLY A 47 -4.54 -15.57 -4.25
C GLY A 47 -3.49 -15.52 -3.15
N PHE A 48 -3.54 -14.44 -2.39
CA PHE A 48 -2.67 -14.19 -1.26
C PHE A 48 -3.50 -13.87 -0.02
N HIS A 49 -3.28 -14.60 1.07
CA HIS A 49 -4.01 -14.40 2.32
C HIS A 49 -3.26 -13.43 3.22
N TRP A 50 -3.78 -12.21 3.38
CA TRP A 50 -3.13 -11.15 4.17
C TRP A 50 -3.10 -11.44 5.67
N GLY A 51 -3.99 -12.29 6.20
CA GLY A 51 -3.95 -12.70 7.62
C GLY A 51 -2.94 -13.78 7.98
N SER A 52 -2.25 -14.36 7.00
CA SER A 52 -1.30 -15.45 7.22
C SER A 52 -0.06 -15.39 6.34
N GLY A 53 0.00 -14.48 5.37
CA GLY A 53 1.13 -14.35 4.44
C GLY A 53 1.26 -15.51 3.44
N ILE A 54 0.25 -16.36 3.30
CA ILE A 54 0.30 -17.56 2.45
C ILE A 54 -0.21 -17.24 1.05
N GLN A 55 0.52 -17.70 0.04
CA GLN A 55 0.07 -17.74 -1.34
C GLN A 55 -0.41 -19.15 -1.70
N ASN A 56 -1.64 -19.28 -2.20
CA ASN A 56 -2.24 -20.58 -2.55
C ASN A 56 -3.33 -20.40 -3.63
N GLN A 57 -3.90 -21.51 -4.10
CA GLN A 57 -5.17 -21.46 -4.83
C GLN A 57 -6.34 -21.27 -3.86
N PHE A 58 -7.27 -20.39 -4.22
CA PHE A 58 -8.52 -20.14 -3.51
C PHE A 58 -9.68 -20.14 -4.51
N GLY A 59 -10.92 -20.22 -4.02
CA GLY A 59 -12.09 -20.09 -4.88
C GLY A 59 -12.05 -18.79 -5.68
N GLY A 60 -12.61 -18.79 -6.89
CA GLY A 60 -12.71 -17.60 -7.75
C GLY A 60 -13.81 -16.64 -7.31
N PRO A 61 -14.13 -15.63 -8.14
CA PRO A 61 -15.17 -14.66 -7.86
C PRO A 61 -16.51 -15.39 -7.68
N GLY A 62 -17.17 -15.19 -6.54
CA GLY A 62 -18.39 -15.90 -6.16
C GLY A 62 -18.21 -16.93 -5.04
N PHE A 63 -16.98 -17.23 -4.62
CA PHE A 63 -16.69 -18.15 -3.50
C PHE A 63 -16.25 -17.42 -2.23
N GLY A 64 -17.20 -17.03 -1.39
CA GLY A 64 -16.94 -16.41 -0.08
C GLY A 64 -16.55 -14.93 -0.15
N SER A 65 -16.20 -14.36 1.01
CA SER A 65 -15.82 -12.94 1.14
C SER A 65 -14.36 -12.73 0.77
N GLN A 66 -14.12 -12.31 -0.47
CA GLN A 66 -12.78 -12.08 -1.02
C GLN A 66 -12.61 -10.62 -1.43
N PHE A 67 -11.38 -10.13 -1.37
CA PHE A 67 -11.06 -8.77 -1.73
C PHE A 67 -10.26 -8.74 -3.04
N ALA A 68 -10.43 -7.67 -3.79
CA ALA A 68 -9.57 -7.33 -4.91
C ALA A 68 -8.78 -6.09 -4.54
N TRP A 69 -7.51 -6.04 -4.95
CA TRP A 69 -6.73 -4.82 -4.84
C TRP A 69 -6.60 -4.18 -6.22
N ALA A 70 -7.39 -3.14 -6.46
CA ALA A 70 -7.20 -2.31 -7.63
C ALA A 70 -5.98 -1.42 -7.40
N VAL A 71 -5.01 -1.48 -8.31
CA VAL A 71 -3.86 -0.57 -8.34
C VAL A 71 -4.16 0.45 -9.43
N LEU A 72 -4.37 1.71 -9.07
CA LEU A 72 -4.51 2.81 -10.01
C LEU A 72 -3.17 3.53 -10.12
N ASP A 73 -2.74 3.81 -11.35
CA ASP A 73 -1.58 4.68 -11.56
C ASP A 73 -1.87 6.07 -10.99
N GLY A 74 -1.01 6.52 -10.08
CA GLY A 74 -1.16 7.82 -9.41
C GLY A 74 -1.93 7.81 -8.08
N ASP A 75 -2.33 6.64 -7.57
CA ASP A 75 -2.85 6.52 -6.19
C ASP A 75 -1.71 6.60 -5.17
N ILE A 76 -1.18 7.82 -5.02
CA ILE A 76 -0.11 8.15 -4.09
C ILE A 76 -0.76 8.97 -2.98
N ALA A 77 -0.67 8.50 -1.74
CA ALA A 77 -1.06 9.29 -0.58
C ALA A 77 -0.32 10.64 -0.63
N LEU A 78 -1.05 11.75 -0.42
CA LEU A 78 -0.47 13.08 -0.35
C LEU A 78 0.63 13.09 0.72
N ILE A 79 1.89 13.10 0.30
CA ILE A 79 3.03 13.24 1.20
C ILE A 79 2.99 14.69 1.71
N PRO A 80 2.93 14.93 3.02
CA PRO A 80 2.98 16.28 3.56
C PRO A 80 4.22 16.99 3.01
N GLU A 81 4.06 18.20 2.46
CA GLU A 81 5.19 18.92 1.90
C GLU A 81 6.31 19.07 2.95
N PRO A 82 7.54 18.62 2.67
CA PRO A 82 8.60 18.59 3.65
C PRO A 82 9.10 20.01 3.94
N SER A 83 8.57 20.68 4.96
CA SER A 83 9.10 21.92 5.56
C SER A 83 9.45 23.07 4.60
N THR A 84 9.08 23.00 3.32
CA THR A 84 9.35 23.97 2.26
C THR A 84 8.73 25.31 2.60
N ALA A 85 7.48 25.30 3.08
CA ALA A 85 6.81 26.50 3.57
C ALA A 85 7.53 27.14 4.77
N LEU A 86 8.13 26.31 5.64
CA LEU A 86 8.87 26.79 6.81
C LEU A 86 10.22 27.38 6.41
N LEU A 87 10.97 26.72 5.53
CA LEU A 87 12.22 27.24 4.96
C LEU A 87 11.99 28.53 4.16
N LEU A 88 10.92 28.58 3.37
CA LEU A 88 10.52 29.77 2.63
C LEU A 88 10.17 30.91 3.60
N GLY A 89 9.40 30.62 4.65
CA GLY A 89 9.03 31.59 5.68
C GLY A 89 10.25 32.16 6.40
N LEU A 90 11.20 31.29 6.79
CA LEU A 90 12.46 31.71 7.43
C LEU A 90 13.35 32.51 6.48
N GLY A 91 13.45 32.12 5.21
CA GLY A 91 14.23 32.85 4.20
C GLY A 91 13.69 34.26 3.97
N LEU A 92 12.37 34.41 3.83
CA LEU A 92 11.71 35.71 3.63
C LEU A 92 11.86 36.62 4.86
N THR A 93 11.68 36.08 6.07
CA THR A 93 11.87 36.86 7.30
C THR A 93 13.33 37.28 7.48
N GLY A 94 14.30 36.41 7.16
CA GLY A 94 15.72 36.73 7.17
C GLY A 94 16.07 37.89 6.22
N LEU A 95 15.56 37.86 4.98
CA LEU A 95 15.78 38.92 3.99
C LEU A 95 15.14 40.25 4.42
N ALA A 96 13.91 40.22 4.94
CA ALA A 96 13.22 41.42 5.41
C ALA A 96 13.95 42.07 6.62
N ALA A 97 14.46 41.27 7.55
CA ALA A 97 15.24 41.75 8.67
C ALA A 97 16.58 42.40 8.23
N GLN A 98 17.25 41.81 7.23
CA GLN A 98 18.49 42.35 6.69
C GLN A 98 18.28 43.66 5.91
N GLY A 99 17.18 43.76 5.14
CA GLY A 99 16.83 44.99 4.41
C GLY A 99 16.56 46.18 5.32
N ARG A 100 15.85 45.96 6.44
CA ARG A 100 15.55 47.00 7.44
C ARG A 100 16.76 47.51 8.22
N ARG A 101 17.85 46.74 8.27
CA ARG A 101 19.12 47.18 8.91
C ARG A 101 20.00 48.02 7.98
N ARG A 102 19.68 48.06 6.68
CA ARG A 102 20.45 48.77 5.65
C ARG A 102 19.81 50.08 5.19
N SER A 103 18.59 50.38 5.63
CA SER A 103 17.95 51.70 5.54
C SER A 103 18.16 52.48 6.83
#